data_AF-A0A959N988-F1
#
_entry.id   AF-A0A959N988-F1
#
_cell.length_a   1.000
_cell.length_b   1.000
_cell.length_c   1.000
_cell.angle_alpha   90.00
_cell.angle_beta   90.00
_cell.angle_gamma   90.00
#
_symmetry.space_group_name_H-M   'P 1'
#
loop_
_entity.id
_entity.type
_entity.pdbx_description
1 polymer ?
#
loop_
_entity_poly.entity_id
_entity_poly.type
_entity_poly.pdbx_seq_one_letter_code
_entity_poly.pdbx_strand_id
1 'polypeptide(L)'
;MEYSRRLIRFGLILFLLGLITGFLIPILQNPRMGLSSHLEATMNGMLLMIFGLIWPKLNLTDKLSKTCFSLAIFGTFTNWITTLLASIWGAGSEMMPIAGGNLQGTMWQEIIIKIGLISLSISMLAVCIILLWGMKDKLHIAKKIM
;
A
#
# COMPACT_ATOMS: atom_id res chain seq x y z
N MET A 1 -19.02 -6.57 -7.54
CA MET A 1 -19.14 -5.09 -7.67
C MET A 1 -18.84 -4.35 -6.37
N GLU A 2 -19.18 -4.87 -5.19
CA GLU A 2 -18.95 -4.17 -3.92
C GLU A 2 -17.47 -3.84 -3.64
N TYR A 3 -16.57 -4.83 -3.76
CA TYR A 3 -15.13 -4.62 -3.53
C TYR A 3 -14.52 -3.58 -4.48
N SER A 4 -14.94 -3.55 -5.75
CA SER A 4 -14.49 -2.57 -6.75
C SER A 4 -14.73 -1.13 -6.27
N ARG A 5 -15.98 -0.81 -5.90
CA ARG A 5 -16.34 0.54 -5.43
C ARG A 5 -15.64 0.89 -4.11
N ARG A 6 -15.51 -0.08 -3.20
CA ARG A 6 -14.82 0.12 -1.92
C ARG A 6 -13.33 0.38 -2.11
N LEU A 7 -12.65 -0.35 -2.99
CA LEU A 7 -11.24 -0.12 -3.33
C LEU A 7 -11.02 1.28 -3.91
N ILE A 8 -11.88 1.71 -4.84
CA ILE A 8 -11.81 3.08 -5.38
C ILE A 8 -11.99 4.11 -4.26
N ARG A 9 -12.97 3.93 -3.37
CA ARG A 9 -13.22 4.84 -2.25
C ARG A 9 -12.04 4.91 -1.28
N PHE A 10 -11.50 3.76 -0.87
CA PHE A 10 -10.33 3.72 0.01
C PHE A 10 -9.08 4.27 -0.67
N GLY A 11 -8.92 4.03 -1.99
CA GLY A 11 -7.86 4.63 -2.79
C GLY A 11 -7.94 6.16 -2.83
N LEU A 12 -9.14 6.73 -3.01
CA LEU A 12 -9.36 8.17 -2.93
C LEU A 12 -9.07 8.73 -1.53
N ILE A 13 -9.48 8.02 -0.47
CA ILE A 13 -9.17 8.42 0.91
C ILE A 13 -7.66 8.43 1.15
N LEU A 14 -6.96 7.38 0.75
CA LEU A 14 -5.51 7.28 0.94
C LEU A 14 -4.75 8.33 0.10
N PHE A 15 -5.21 8.58 -1.12
CA PHE A 15 -4.67 9.65 -1.96
C PHE A 15 -4.83 11.03 -1.30
N LEU A 16 -6.01 11.32 -0.77
CA LEU A 16 -6.28 12.57 -0.02
C LEU A 16 -5.37 12.68 1.22
N LEU A 17 -5.21 11.59 1.98
CA LEU A 17 -4.31 11.55 3.13
C LEU A 17 -2.85 11.81 2.70
N GLY A 18 -2.45 11.35 1.52
CA GLY A 18 -1.16 11.69 0.91
C GLY A 18 -1.01 13.17 0.66
N LEU A 19 -2.02 13.83 0.06
CA LEU A 19 -2.00 15.28 -0.15
C LEU A 19 -1.87 16.05 1.17
N ILE A 20 -2.63 15.64 2.19
CA ILE A 20 -2.55 16.22 3.54
C ILE A 20 -1.14 16.04 4.13
N THR A 21 -0.57 14.83 4.00
CA THR A 21 0.80 14.52 4.46
C THR A 21 1.82 15.46 3.82
N GLY A 22 1.63 15.81 2.54
CA GLY A 22 2.49 16.75 1.82
C GLY A 22 2.61 18.12 2.47
N PHE A 23 1.50 18.66 3.01
CA PHE A 23 1.52 19.93 3.74
C PHE A 23 2.23 19.85 5.09
N LEU A 24 2.29 18.66 5.69
CA LEU A 24 2.92 18.45 7.00
C LEU A 24 4.44 18.26 6.90
N ILE A 25 4.99 17.96 5.71
CA ILE A 25 6.43 17.66 5.51
C ILE A 25 7.37 18.66 6.22
N PRO A 26 7.18 19.99 6.12
CA PRO A 26 8.14 20.96 6.68
C PRO A 26 8.25 20.93 8.20
N ILE A 27 7.27 20.36 8.91
CA ILE A 27 7.22 20.34 10.38
C ILE A 27 7.56 18.96 10.97
N LEU A 28 7.88 17.97 10.14
CA LEU A 28 8.22 16.60 10.59
C LEU A 28 9.69 16.51 11.02
N GLN A 29 9.98 15.62 11.97
CA GLN A 29 11.35 15.37 12.44
C GLN A 29 12.27 14.88 11.31
N ASN A 30 11.74 14.02 10.43
CA ASN A 30 12.42 13.61 9.21
C ASN A 30 11.60 13.98 7.96
N PRO A 31 11.80 15.17 7.38
CA PRO A 31 11.07 15.62 6.18
C PRO A 31 11.29 14.70 4.96
N ARG A 32 12.46 14.07 4.84
CA ARG A 32 12.76 13.15 3.71
C ARG A 32 11.89 11.90 3.78
N MET A 33 11.69 11.37 4.98
CA MET A 33 10.77 10.25 5.20
C MET A 33 9.30 10.69 5.13
N GLY A 34 9.00 11.95 5.47
CA GLY A 34 7.68 12.56 5.26
C GLY A 34 7.33 12.63 3.77
N LEU A 35 8.29 12.99 2.92
CA LEU A 35 8.15 12.92 1.47
C LEU A 35 7.90 11.48 1.00
N SER A 36 8.63 10.50 1.54
CA SER A 36 8.35 9.08 1.25
C SER A 36 6.92 8.71 1.62
N SER A 37 6.43 9.11 2.81
CA SER A 37 5.05 8.84 3.23
C SER A 37 3.99 9.48 2.33
N HIS A 38 4.22 10.73 1.89
CA HIS A 38 3.38 11.42 0.92
C HIS A 38 3.29 10.65 -0.41
N LEU A 39 4.44 10.22 -0.94
CA LEU A 39 4.51 9.46 -2.19
C LEU A 39 3.85 8.09 -2.05
N GLU A 40 4.12 7.37 -0.96
CA GLU A 40 3.50 6.07 -0.69
C GLU A 40 1.98 6.18 -0.61
N ALA A 41 1.43 7.20 0.06
CA ALA A 41 -0.02 7.39 0.13
C ALA A 41 -0.64 7.71 -1.24
N THR A 42 -0.03 8.60 -2.01
CA THR A 42 -0.55 8.99 -3.34
C THR A 42 -0.45 7.82 -4.33
N MET A 43 0.69 7.13 -4.38
CA MET A 43 0.90 5.96 -5.24
C MET A 43 0.01 4.79 -4.84
N ASN A 44 -0.07 4.45 -3.56
CA ASN A 44 -0.92 3.36 -3.09
C ASN A 44 -2.41 3.69 -3.24
N GLY A 45 -2.79 4.97 -3.08
CA GLY A 45 -4.13 5.45 -3.38
C GLY A 45 -4.52 5.21 -4.83
N MET A 46 -3.65 5.57 -5.78
CA MET A 46 -3.83 5.27 -7.20
C MET A 46 -3.86 3.75 -7.47
N LEU A 47 -2.99 2.99 -6.84
CA LEU A 47 -2.95 1.53 -6.96
C LEU A 47 -4.28 0.89 -6.54
N LEU A 48 -4.86 1.28 -5.41
CA LEU A 48 -6.17 0.79 -4.96
C LEU A 48 -7.29 1.17 -5.94
N MET A 49 -7.26 2.39 -6.48
CA MET A 49 -8.23 2.79 -7.51
C MET A 49 -8.09 1.90 -8.76
N ILE A 50 -6.87 1.64 -9.22
CA ILE A 50 -6.61 0.73 -10.34
C ILE A 50 -7.10 -0.69 -10.02
N PHE A 51 -6.83 -1.22 -8.84
CA PHE A 51 -7.36 -2.52 -8.41
C PHE A 51 -8.89 -2.55 -8.47
N GLY A 52 -9.54 -1.50 -7.99
CA GLY A 52 -10.99 -1.36 -8.08
C GLY A 52 -11.50 -1.35 -9.53
N LEU A 53 -10.79 -0.67 -10.44
CA LEU A 53 -11.14 -0.60 -11.88
C LEU A 53 -10.95 -1.93 -12.60
N ILE A 54 -9.88 -2.67 -12.31
CA ILE A 54 -9.63 -3.98 -12.93
C ILE A 54 -10.44 -5.11 -12.28
N TRP A 55 -11.00 -4.88 -11.09
CA TRP A 55 -11.69 -5.92 -10.30
C TRP A 55 -12.75 -6.71 -11.07
N PRO A 56 -13.62 -6.11 -11.91
CA PRO A 56 -14.60 -6.86 -12.70
C PRO A 56 -14.00 -7.78 -13.77
N LYS A 57 -12.69 -7.65 -14.05
CA LYS A 57 -11.96 -8.50 -15.00
C LYS A 57 -11.31 -9.71 -14.32
N LEU A 58 -11.28 -9.76 -12.99
CA LEU A 58 -10.69 -10.85 -12.22
C LEU A 58 -11.68 -12.00 -12.05
N ASN A 59 -11.21 -13.23 -12.26
CA ASN A 59 -11.93 -14.44 -11.90
C ASN A 59 -11.32 -15.01 -10.62
N LEU A 60 -11.91 -14.68 -9.48
CA LEU A 60 -11.44 -15.11 -8.17
C LEU A 60 -12.61 -15.72 -7.40
N THR A 61 -12.33 -16.77 -6.62
CA THR A 61 -13.29 -17.28 -5.65
C THR A 61 -13.60 -16.21 -4.60
N ASP A 62 -14.77 -16.29 -3.95
CA ASP A 62 -15.16 -15.31 -2.92
C ASP A 62 -14.13 -15.19 -1.80
N LYS A 63 -13.53 -16.31 -1.40
CA LYS A 63 -12.48 -16.36 -0.38
C LYS A 63 -11.23 -15.58 -0.83
N LEU A 64 -10.75 -15.82 -2.05
CA LEU A 64 -9.57 -15.11 -2.57
C LEU A 64 -9.85 -13.64 -2.85
N SER A 65 -11.04 -13.30 -3.32
CA SER A 65 -11.48 -11.91 -3.48
C SER A 65 -11.44 -11.17 -2.16
N LYS A 66 -12.02 -11.74 -1.09
CA LYS A 66 -12.01 -11.15 0.25
C LYS A 66 -10.58 -11.02 0.80
N THR A 67 -9.76 -12.06 0.67
CA THR A 67 -8.35 -12.03 1.12
C THR A 67 -7.56 -10.95 0.38
N CYS A 68 -7.64 -10.91 -0.95
CA CYS A 68 -6.96 -9.92 -1.77
C CYS A 68 -7.41 -8.50 -1.42
N PHE A 69 -8.71 -8.28 -1.23
CA PHE A 69 -9.25 -6.99 -0.81
C PHE A 69 -8.69 -6.56 0.55
N SER A 70 -8.76 -7.43 1.56
CA SER A 70 -8.29 -7.13 2.91
C SER A 70 -6.79 -6.86 2.95
N LEU A 71 -5.99 -7.67 2.25
CA LEU A 71 -4.54 -7.49 2.18
C LEU A 71 -4.15 -6.21 1.44
N ALA A 72 -4.87 -5.85 0.37
CA ALA A 72 -4.61 -4.62 -0.37
C ALA A 72 -4.86 -3.39 0.51
N ILE A 73 -5.99 -3.35 1.22
CA ILE A 73 -6.27 -2.26 2.17
C ILE A 73 -5.25 -2.24 3.30
N PHE A 74 -4.97 -3.39 3.92
CA PHE A 74 -4.01 -3.48 5.02
C PHE A 74 -2.61 -3.04 4.58
N GLY A 75 -2.08 -3.56 3.48
CA GLY A 75 -0.72 -3.26 3.02
C GLY A 75 -0.54 -1.78 2.67
N THR A 76 -1.49 -1.22 1.92
CA THR A 76 -1.41 0.18 1.46
C THR A 76 -1.54 1.20 2.60
N PHE A 77 -2.47 1.00 3.54
CA PHE A 77 -2.61 1.88 4.70
C PHE A 77 -1.48 1.69 5.71
N THR A 78 -1.02 0.45 5.93
CA THR A 78 0.14 0.17 6.79
C THR A 78 1.38 0.84 6.23
N ASN A 79 1.54 0.91 4.91
CA ASN A 79 2.70 1.56 4.28
C ASN A 79 2.73 3.06 4.55
N TRP A 80 1.63 3.75 4.28
CA TRP A 80 1.52 5.16 4.58
C TRP A 80 1.71 5.47 6.07
N ILE A 81 1.00 4.77 6.97
CA ILE A 81 1.07 5.09 8.40
C ILE A 81 2.45 4.77 8.99
N THR A 82 3.08 3.68 8.55
CA THR A 82 4.41 3.29 9.05
C THR A 82 5.47 4.30 8.65
N THR A 83 5.48 4.73 7.38
CA THR A 83 6.40 5.75 6.89
C THR A 83 6.11 7.13 7.51
N LEU A 84 4.85 7.45 7.78
CA LEU A 84 4.47 8.68 8.48
C LEU A 84 4.97 8.68 9.93
N LEU A 85 4.75 7.59 10.68
CA LEU A 85 5.24 7.45 12.05
C LEU A 85 6.76 7.52 12.10
N ALA A 86 7.45 6.86 11.17
CA ALA A 86 8.90 6.91 11.07
C ALA A 86 9.40 8.34 10.78
N SER A 87 8.66 9.12 10.00
CA SER A 87 8.94 10.54 9.78
C SER A 87 8.70 11.41 11.01
N ILE A 88 7.59 11.19 11.73
CA ILE A 88 7.24 11.91 12.97
C ILE A 88 8.26 11.65 14.07
N TRP A 89 8.71 10.39 14.21
CA TRP A 89 9.65 10.00 15.26
C TRP A 89 11.12 10.24 14.90
N GLY A 90 11.46 10.46 13.63
CA GLY A 90 12.86 10.44 13.19
C GLY A 90 13.47 9.05 13.42
N ALA A 91 12.79 8.01 12.95
CA ALA A 91 13.16 6.61 13.17
C ALA A 91 13.13 5.83 11.85
N GLY A 92 13.42 4.52 11.89
CA GLY A 92 13.28 3.64 10.74
C GLY A 92 14.51 3.60 9.82
N SER A 93 15.65 4.13 10.25
CA SER A 93 16.88 4.11 9.45
C SER A 93 17.41 2.71 9.18
N GLU A 94 17.12 1.73 10.04
CA GLU A 94 17.51 0.33 9.83
C GLU A 94 16.86 -0.26 8.57
N MET A 95 15.56 -0.01 8.39
CA MET A 95 14.78 -0.58 7.28
C MET A 95 14.76 0.33 6.05
N MET A 96 14.92 1.64 6.23
CA MET A 96 14.86 2.66 5.18
C MET A 96 16.07 3.60 5.23
N PRO A 97 17.32 3.11 5.08
CA PRO A 97 18.53 3.90 5.34
C PRO A 97 18.65 5.14 4.45
N ILE A 98 18.17 5.06 3.21
CA ILE A 98 18.19 6.18 2.26
C ILE A 98 17.31 7.34 2.75
N ALA A 99 16.17 7.07 3.38
CA ALA A 99 15.26 8.10 3.88
C ALA A 99 15.52 8.47 5.35
N GLY A 100 15.96 7.50 6.17
CA GLY A 100 16.25 7.66 7.59
C GLY A 100 17.55 8.37 7.89
N GLY A 101 18.57 8.23 7.04
CA GLY A 101 19.89 8.79 7.31
C GLY A 101 20.46 8.28 8.64
N ASN A 102 20.91 9.21 9.50
CA ASN A 102 21.47 8.89 10.81
C ASN A 102 20.43 8.97 11.96
N LEU A 103 19.15 9.17 11.65
CA LEU A 103 18.10 9.30 12.65
C LEU A 103 17.68 7.92 13.18
N GLN A 104 17.79 7.72 14.49
CA GLN A 104 17.41 6.48 15.16
C GLN A 104 16.36 6.77 16.23
N GLY A 105 15.25 6.04 16.14
CA GLY A 105 14.21 6.08 17.17
C GLY A 105 14.58 5.28 18.41
N THR A 106 13.68 5.30 19.38
CA THR A 106 13.71 4.34 20.49
C THR A 106 13.47 2.92 19.98
N MET A 107 13.93 1.92 20.73
CA MET A 107 13.82 0.51 20.36
C MET A 107 12.39 0.10 19.94
N TRP A 108 11.38 0.53 20.68
CA TRP A 108 9.98 0.19 20.38
C TRP A 108 9.46 0.86 19.11
N GLN A 109 9.90 2.09 18.80
CA GLN A 109 9.54 2.79 17.55
C GLN A 109 10.11 2.04 16.34
N GLU A 110 11.38 1.64 16.40
CA GLU A 110 12.04 0.86 15.34
C GLU A 110 11.36 -0.50 15.12
N ILE A 111 10.99 -1.20 16.21
CA ILE A 111 10.27 -2.47 16.13
C ILE A 111 8.90 -2.30 15.45
N ILE A 112 8.13 -1.27 15.83
CA ILE A 112 6.83 -0.99 15.20
C ILE A 112 7.01 -0.74 13.71
N ILE A 113 7.99 0.09 13.33
CA ILE A 113 8.27 0.41 11.93
C ILE A 113 8.67 -0.85 11.16
N LYS A 114 9.56 -1.65 11.71
CA LYS A 114 10.02 -2.90 11.10
C LYS A 114 8.90 -3.90 10.89
N ILE A 115 8.06 -4.12 11.90
CA ILE A 115 6.89 -5.01 11.78
C ILE A 115 5.92 -4.48 10.73
N GLY A 116 5.65 -3.17 10.72
CA GLY A 116 4.82 -2.52 9.71
C GLY A 116 5.34 -2.78 8.30
N LEU A 117 6.60 -2.45 8.04
CA LEU A 117 7.25 -2.61 6.72
C LEU A 117 7.34 -4.06 6.25
N ILE A 118 7.64 -5.01 7.14
CA ILE A 118 7.70 -6.42 6.77
C ILE A 118 6.30 -6.96 6.47
N SER A 119 5.34 -6.72 7.36
CA SER A 119 3.97 -7.24 7.21
C SER A 119 3.25 -6.67 5.98
N LEU A 120 3.43 -5.37 5.70
CA LEU A 120 2.88 -4.77 4.47
C LEU A 120 3.53 -5.36 3.22
N SER A 121 4.84 -5.60 3.23
CA SER A 121 5.56 -6.11 2.06
C SER A 121 5.08 -7.51 1.69
N ILE A 122 4.94 -8.39 2.69
CA ILE A 122 4.36 -9.72 2.52
C ILE A 122 2.92 -9.63 1.99
N SER A 123 2.13 -8.71 2.53
CA SER A 123 0.74 -8.51 2.11
C SER A 123 0.65 -8.07 0.64
N MET A 124 1.47 -7.12 0.22
CA MET A 124 1.46 -6.61 -1.15
C MET A 124 1.98 -7.63 -2.16
N LEU A 125 2.98 -8.44 -1.80
CA LEU A 125 3.41 -9.58 -2.63
C LEU A 125 2.27 -10.59 -2.82
N ALA A 126 1.57 -10.95 -1.75
CA ALA A 126 0.42 -11.85 -1.83
C ALA A 126 -0.71 -11.27 -2.70
N VAL A 127 -1.02 -9.98 -2.57
CA VAL A 127 -2.00 -9.28 -3.43
C VAL A 127 -1.61 -9.41 -4.91
N CYS A 128 -0.36 -9.11 -5.27
CA CYS A 128 0.10 -9.22 -6.65
C CYS A 128 -0.05 -10.65 -7.19
N ILE A 129 0.31 -11.66 -6.40
CA ILE A 129 0.17 -13.08 -6.78
C ILE A 129 -1.31 -13.44 -7.01
N ILE A 130 -2.21 -13.04 -6.11
CA ILE A 130 -3.65 -13.33 -6.23
C ILE A 130 -4.24 -12.62 -7.45
N LEU A 131 -3.90 -11.35 -7.68
CA LEU A 131 -4.36 -10.59 -8.85
C LEU A 131 -3.89 -11.24 -10.15
N LEU A 132 -2.60 -11.59 -10.26
CA LEU A 132 -2.06 -12.29 -11.43
C LEU A 132 -2.75 -13.64 -11.67
N TRP A 133 -3.04 -14.38 -10.60
CA TRP A 133 -3.77 -15.64 -10.71
C TRP A 133 -5.21 -15.42 -11.21
N GLY A 134 -5.91 -14.44 -10.67
CA GLY A 134 -7.27 -14.08 -11.08
C GLY A 134 -7.40 -13.55 -12.51
N MET A 135 -6.30 -13.16 -13.15
CA MET A 135 -6.29 -12.73 -14.56
C MET A 135 -6.18 -13.89 -15.56
N LYS A 136 -5.80 -15.10 -15.12
CA LYS A 136 -5.48 -16.22 -16.04
C LYS A 136 -6.70 -16.76 -16.81
N ASP A 137 -7.92 -16.58 -16.32
CA ASP A 137 -9.11 -17.24 -16.90
C ASP A 137 -9.69 -16.57 -18.15
N LYS A 138 -9.21 -15.38 -18.55
CA LYS A 138 -9.62 -14.75 -19.82
C LYS A 138 -8.72 -15.08 -21.01
N LEU A 139 -7.54 -15.67 -20.78
CA LEU A 139 -6.61 -15.95 -21.89
C LEU A 139 -6.96 -17.22 -22.69
N HIS A 140 -7.84 -18.09 -22.18
CA HIS A 140 -8.18 -19.35 -22.86
C HIS A 140 -9.36 -19.29 -23.83
N ILE A 141 -10.16 -18.22 -23.83
CA ILE A 141 -11.35 -18.12 -24.71
C ILE A 141 -11.02 -17.46 -26.07
N ALA A 142 -9.95 -16.67 -26.15
CA ALA A 142 -9.53 -16.03 -27.41
C ALA A 142 -8.87 -16.99 -28.43
N LYS A 143 -8.59 -18.25 -28.06
CA LYS A 143 -7.97 -19.26 -28.94
C LYS A 143 -8.94 -20.27 -29.56
N LYS A 144 -10.25 -20.14 -29.35
CA LYS A 144 -11.25 -21.09 -29.88
C LYS A 144 -12.17 -20.51 -30.97
N ILE A 145 -11.89 -19.31 -31.47
CA ILE A 145 -12.66 -18.66 -32.56
C ILE A 145 -11.71 -18.11 -33.64
N MET A 146 -10.62 -18.82 -33.93
CA MET A 146 -9.82 -18.61 -35.14
C MET A 146 -9.46 -19.95 -35.74
#